data_AF-A0A2V5V5G2-F1
#
_entry.id   AF-A0A2V5V5G2-F1
#
_cell.length_a   1.000
_cell.length_b   1.000
_cell.length_c   1.000
_cell.angle_alpha   90.00
_cell.angle_beta   90.00
_cell.angle_gamma   90.00
#
_symmetry.space_group_name_H-M   'P 1'
#
loop_
_entity.id
_entity.type
_entity.pdbx_description
1 polymer ?
#
loop_
_entity_poly.entity_id
_entity_poly.type
_entity_poly.pdbx_seq_one_letter_code
_entity_poly.pdbx_strand_id
1 'polypeptide(L)'
;MCQTGVIPTLNAYTSAQTPFAVAVAYGCPVVFADGLPVEFSWPIRPSTLDATDFLVTLNTGEKVVPEVASIAPNFEFNERSVAVLFGHFGNRFSPTDQRAVYPVEVEVVRDETPLQLVGLHGRIVEAIGFKVRTSGTPYTDPDVPRSSEVVRDLLGRS
;
A
#
# COMPACT_ATOMS: atom_id res chain seq x y z
N MET A 1 5.36 -2.78 -24.33
CA MET A 1 5.56 -1.55 -25.14
C MET A 1 4.37 -1.41 -26.08
N CYS A 2 3.61 -0.33 -26.01
CA CYS A 2 2.57 -0.02 -26.99
C CYS A 2 3.25 0.50 -28.27
N GLN A 3 3.39 -0.37 -29.28
CA GLN A 3 3.77 0.05 -30.62
C GLN A 3 2.53 0.42 -31.42
N THR A 4 2.63 1.46 -32.23
CA THR A 4 1.55 1.90 -33.13
C THR A 4 1.09 0.75 -34.03
N GLY A 5 -0.22 0.47 -34.05
CA GLY A 5 -0.82 -0.59 -34.86
C GLY A 5 -0.88 -1.97 -34.22
N VAL A 6 -0.36 -2.13 -33.00
CA VAL A 6 -0.48 -3.38 -32.22
C VAL A 6 -1.65 -3.27 -31.26
N ILE A 7 -2.51 -4.30 -31.20
CA ILE A 7 -3.56 -4.39 -30.16
C ILE A 7 -2.85 -4.54 -28.81
N PRO A 8 -3.02 -3.59 -27.87
CA PRO A 8 -2.46 -3.71 -26.53
C PRO A 8 -2.82 -5.05 -25.87
N THR A 9 -1.90 -5.60 -25.08
CA THR A 9 -2.18 -6.77 -24.25
C THR A 9 -3.23 -6.40 -23.18
N LEU A 10 -3.97 -7.38 -22.63
CA LEU A 10 -5.07 -7.10 -21.68
C LEU A 10 -4.62 -6.23 -20.49
N ASN A 11 -3.43 -6.47 -19.96
CA ASN A 11 -2.81 -5.67 -18.89
C ASN A 11 -2.44 -4.22 -19.30
N ALA A 12 -2.49 -3.87 -20.58
CA ALA A 12 -2.33 -2.49 -21.03
C ALA A 12 -3.68 -1.73 -21.06
N TYR A 13 -4.80 -2.45 -20.95
CA TYR A 13 -6.14 -1.87 -20.82
C TYR A 13 -6.60 -1.72 -19.36
N THR A 14 -5.87 -2.30 -18.42
CA THR A 14 -6.18 -2.24 -17.00
C THR A 14 -4.89 -2.04 -16.20
N SER A 15 -4.95 -1.28 -15.11
CA SER A 15 -3.85 -1.25 -14.12
C SER A 15 -3.81 -2.51 -13.25
N ALA A 16 -4.72 -3.48 -13.46
CA ALA A 16 -4.76 -4.72 -12.70
C ALA A 16 -3.66 -5.71 -13.10
N GLN A 17 -3.17 -6.47 -12.12
CA GLN A 17 -2.31 -7.63 -12.32
C GLN A 17 -3.13 -8.91 -12.26
N THR A 18 -2.69 -9.97 -12.94
CA THR A 18 -3.35 -11.28 -12.83
C THR A 18 -3.03 -11.91 -11.47
N PRO A 19 -3.90 -12.75 -10.90
CA PRO A 19 -3.61 -13.48 -9.66
C PRO A 19 -2.29 -14.26 -9.74
N PHE A 20 -1.97 -14.83 -10.92
CA PHE A 20 -0.70 -15.51 -11.16
C PHE A 20 0.50 -14.57 -11.09
N ALA A 21 0.43 -13.38 -11.69
CA ALA A 21 1.51 -12.40 -11.62
C ALA A 21 1.75 -11.91 -10.18
N VAL A 22 0.67 -11.71 -9.40
CA VAL A 22 0.79 -11.39 -7.97
C VAL A 22 1.43 -12.56 -7.22
N ALA A 23 1.00 -13.81 -7.44
CA ALA A 23 1.61 -14.97 -6.82
C ALA A 23 3.11 -15.10 -7.11
N VAL A 24 3.53 -14.81 -8.34
CA VAL A 24 4.95 -14.82 -8.72
C VAL A 24 5.76 -13.76 -7.98
N ALA A 25 5.21 -12.55 -7.78
CA ALA A 25 5.94 -11.43 -7.18
C ALA A 25 5.78 -11.30 -5.64
N TYR A 26 4.70 -11.84 -5.07
CA TYR A 26 4.28 -11.64 -3.67
C TYR A 26 4.13 -12.96 -2.91
N GLY A 27 4.24 -14.11 -3.59
CA GLY A 27 4.17 -15.45 -2.97
C GLY A 27 2.76 -16.03 -2.81
N CYS A 28 1.71 -15.24 -3.03
CA CYS A 28 0.32 -15.68 -2.92
C CYS A 28 -0.58 -15.02 -4.00
N PRO A 29 -1.51 -15.75 -4.64
CA PRO A 29 -2.50 -15.14 -5.52
C PRO A 29 -3.55 -14.37 -4.72
N VAL A 30 -4.00 -13.24 -5.25
CA VAL A 30 -5.17 -12.49 -4.74
C VAL A 30 -6.20 -12.33 -5.84
N VAL A 31 -7.49 -12.20 -5.47
CA VAL A 31 -8.59 -12.10 -6.43
C VAL A 31 -9.50 -10.93 -6.07
N PHE A 32 -9.75 -10.03 -7.02
CA PHE A 32 -10.54 -8.82 -6.81
C PHE A 32 -10.05 -7.92 -5.65
N ALA A 33 -8.75 -7.96 -5.36
CA ALA A 33 -8.11 -7.13 -4.36
C ALA A 33 -7.69 -5.76 -4.93
N ASP A 34 -7.70 -4.76 -4.05
CA ASP A 34 -7.17 -3.42 -4.28
C ASP A 34 -5.68 -3.38 -3.90
N GLY A 35 -4.88 -2.69 -4.69
CA GLY A 35 -3.48 -2.41 -4.36
C GLY A 35 -3.35 -1.09 -3.60
N LEU A 36 -2.70 -1.10 -2.43
CA LEU A 36 -2.48 0.06 -1.59
C LEU A 36 -0.98 0.23 -1.27
N PRO A 37 -0.28 1.16 -1.92
CA PRO A 37 1.12 1.44 -1.61
C PRO A 37 1.26 2.30 -0.34
N VAL A 38 2.13 1.88 0.57
CA VAL A 38 2.49 2.58 1.82
C VAL A 38 3.96 2.93 1.78
N GLU A 39 4.26 4.24 1.70
CA GLU A 39 5.63 4.75 1.61
C GLU A 39 6.25 4.97 3.00
N PHE A 40 7.45 4.44 3.19
CA PHE A 40 8.27 4.63 4.38
C PHE A 40 9.47 5.52 4.08
N SER A 41 9.87 6.34 5.06
CA SER A 41 11.04 7.21 4.93
C SER A 41 12.37 6.46 4.93
N TRP A 42 12.40 5.25 5.53
CA TRP A 42 13.58 4.39 5.63
C TRP A 42 13.32 3.04 4.93
N PRO A 43 14.35 2.40 4.34
CA PRO A 43 14.24 1.07 3.75
C PRO A 43 13.59 0.04 4.67
N ILE A 44 12.58 -0.67 4.17
CA ILE A 44 11.99 -1.84 4.83
C ILE A 44 13.01 -2.96 4.84
N ARG A 45 13.13 -3.67 5.98
CA ARG A 45 13.84 -4.95 6.05
C ARG A 45 12.92 -6.05 5.52
N PRO A 46 13.11 -6.59 4.30
CA PRO A 46 12.06 -7.39 3.67
C PRO A 46 11.77 -8.71 4.36
N SER A 47 12.73 -9.26 5.11
CA SER A 47 12.56 -10.50 5.87
C SER A 47 11.70 -10.37 7.13
N THR A 48 11.23 -9.17 7.46
CA THR A 48 10.29 -8.90 8.56
C THR A 48 9.01 -8.26 8.06
N LEU A 49 8.73 -8.28 6.75
CA LEU A 49 7.52 -7.70 6.19
C LEU A 49 6.47 -8.80 6.04
N ASP A 50 5.35 -8.63 6.73
CA ASP A 50 4.16 -9.47 6.57
C ASP A 50 2.90 -8.60 6.38
N ALA A 51 1.81 -9.21 5.90
CA ALA A 51 0.52 -8.54 5.85
C ALA A 51 0.00 -8.22 7.26
N THR A 52 0.29 -9.05 8.26
CA THR A 52 -0.15 -8.86 9.65
C THR A 52 0.48 -7.66 10.35
N ASP A 53 1.55 -7.10 9.80
CA ASP A 53 2.12 -5.83 10.25
C ASP A 53 1.19 -4.64 10.03
N PHE A 54 0.17 -4.75 9.18
CA PHE A 54 -0.69 -3.63 8.79
C PHE A 54 -2.13 -3.81 9.23
N LEU A 55 -2.71 -2.72 9.74
CA LEU A 55 -4.13 -2.61 10.02
C LEU A 55 -4.70 -1.41 9.27
N VAL A 56 -5.55 -1.69 8.28
CA VAL A 56 -6.22 -0.66 7.48
C VAL A 56 -7.58 -0.37 8.10
N THR A 57 -7.82 0.88 8.48
CA THR A 57 -9.14 1.33 8.94
C THR A 57 -9.89 1.98 7.77
N LEU A 58 -11.13 1.56 7.56
CA LEU A 58 -12.02 2.06 6.51
C LEU A 58 -12.89 3.22 7.03
N ASN A 59 -13.44 4.03 6.14
CA ASN A 59 -14.37 5.12 6.49
C ASN A 59 -15.63 4.64 7.23
N THR A 60 -15.97 3.35 7.11
CA THR A 60 -17.06 2.69 7.87
C THR A 60 -16.69 2.39 9.33
N GLY A 61 -15.41 2.54 9.70
CA GLY A 61 -14.85 2.13 10.99
C GLY A 61 -14.38 0.66 11.03
N GLU A 62 -14.60 -0.10 9.97
CA GLU A 62 -14.09 -1.47 9.83
C GLU A 62 -12.56 -1.49 9.79
N LYS A 63 -11.96 -2.54 10.36
CA LYS A 63 -10.51 -2.77 10.35
C LYS A 63 -10.19 -4.03 9.57
N VAL A 64 -9.33 -3.89 8.56
CA VAL A 64 -8.98 -4.96 7.62
C VAL A 64 -7.48 -5.21 7.67
N VAL A 65 -7.11 -6.48 7.80
CA VAL A 65 -5.73 -6.94 7.58
C VAL A 65 -5.59 -7.27 6.09
N PRO A 66 -4.54 -6.79 5.39
CA PRO A 66 -4.28 -7.17 4.01
C PRO A 66 -4.16 -8.70 3.83
N GLU A 67 -4.39 -9.17 2.62
CA GLU A 67 -4.15 -10.58 2.25
C GLU A 67 -2.66 -10.85 2.01
N VAL A 68 -1.93 -9.86 1.49
CA VAL A 68 -0.48 -9.95 1.27
C VAL A 68 0.16 -8.56 1.28
N ALA A 69 1.42 -8.50 1.72
CA ALA A 69 2.29 -7.33 1.63
C ALA A 69 3.62 -7.73 0.94
N SER A 70 4.16 -6.85 0.10
CA SER A 70 5.50 -7.04 -0.47
C SER A 70 6.16 -5.69 -0.73
N ILE A 71 7.49 -5.69 -0.86
CA ILE A 71 8.23 -4.55 -1.38
C ILE A 71 8.16 -4.45 -2.91
N ALA A 72 7.65 -5.47 -3.61
CA ALA A 72 7.47 -5.40 -5.05
C ALA A 72 6.35 -4.40 -5.43
N PRO A 73 6.44 -3.72 -6.58
CA PRO A 73 7.56 -3.71 -7.52
C PRO A 73 8.72 -2.80 -7.07
N ASN A 74 8.61 -2.07 -5.95
CA ASN A 74 9.61 -1.10 -5.50
C ASN A 74 10.81 -1.71 -4.76
N PHE A 75 11.51 -2.65 -5.39
CA PHE A 75 12.64 -3.37 -4.79
C PHE A 75 14.01 -2.99 -5.39
N GLU A 76 14.05 -2.15 -6.42
CA GLU A 76 15.28 -1.68 -7.07
C GLU A 76 15.96 -0.51 -6.33
N PHE A 77 17.26 -0.37 -6.57
CA PHE A 77 18.06 0.74 -6.07
C PHE A 77 17.56 2.10 -6.61
N ASN A 78 17.44 3.10 -5.73
CA ASN A 78 16.86 4.44 -5.96
C ASN A 78 15.31 4.52 -6.02
N GLU A 79 14.60 3.43 -5.75
CA GLU A 79 13.15 3.51 -5.53
C GLU A 79 12.83 3.90 -4.09
N ARG A 80 11.64 4.48 -3.88
CA ARG A 80 11.15 4.75 -2.53
C ARG A 80 10.89 3.42 -1.82
N SER A 81 11.09 3.39 -0.51
CA SER A 81 10.78 2.20 0.29
C SER A 81 9.27 2.09 0.46
N VAL A 82 8.64 1.26 -0.37
CA VAL A 82 7.18 1.12 -0.41
C VAL A 82 6.80 -0.32 -0.07
N ALA A 83 5.89 -0.50 0.87
CA ALA A 83 5.13 -1.74 1.01
C ALA A 83 3.88 -1.64 0.14
N VAL A 84 3.68 -2.57 -0.78
CA VAL A 84 2.44 -2.70 -1.55
C VAL A 84 1.58 -3.76 -0.90
N LEU A 85 0.41 -3.32 -0.41
CA LEU A 85 -0.58 -4.17 0.22
C LEU A 85 -1.63 -4.58 -0.82
N PHE A 86 -2.04 -5.84 -0.81
CA PHE A 86 -3.25 -6.27 -1.51
C PHE A 86 -4.29 -6.74 -0.50
N GLY A 87 -5.53 -6.29 -0.67
CA GLY A 87 -6.68 -6.71 0.12
C GLY A 87 -7.95 -6.01 -0.33
N HIS A 88 -9.04 -6.19 0.40
CA HIS A 88 -10.32 -5.54 0.09
C HIS A 88 -10.45 -4.24 0.88
N PHE A 89 -10.07 -3.12 0.26
CA PHE A 89 -9.98 -1.83 0.95
C PHE A 89 -11.06 -0.86 0.54
N GLY A 90 -11.81 -1.15 -0.54
CA GLY A 90 -12.88 -0.26 -0.93
C GLY A 90 -13.84 -0.82 -1.95
N ASN A 91 -14.65 0.09 -2.47
CA ASN A 91 -15.52 -0.16 -3.60
C ASN A 91 -15.44 1.00 -4.60
N ARG A 92 -16.00 0.81 -5.79
CA ARG A 92 -15.90 1.77 -6.90
C ARG A 92 -16.99 2.86 -6.88
N PHE A 93 -17.67 3.07 -5.76
CA PHE A 93 -18.64 4.16 -5.66
C PHE A 93 -17.93 5.51 -5.51
N SER A 94 -18.56 6.57 -5.99
CA SER A 94 -18.06 7.95 -5.81
C SER A 94 -17.96 8.28 -4.32
N PRO A 95 -16.95 9.04 -3.85
CA PRO A 95 -16.86 9.53 -2.47
C PRO A 95 -18.11 10.25 -1.94
N THR A 96 -18.94 10.80 -2.84
CA THR A 96 -20.19 11.48 -2.47
C THR A 96 -21.37 10.52 -2.30
N ASP A 97 -21.23 9.27 -2.71
CA ASP A 97 -22.20 8.20 -2.49
C ASP A 97 -22.04 7.66 -1.06
N GLN A 98 -23.15 7.54 -0.33
CA GLN A 98 -23.16 7.04 1.05
C GLN A 98 -22.70 5.58 1.18
N ARG A 99 -22.68 4.82 0.07
CA ARG A 99 -22.20 3.44 0.02
C ARG A 99 -20.70 3.33 -0.23
N ALA A 100 -19.99 4.44 -0.42
CA ALA A 100 -18.57 4.44 -0.68
C ALA A 100 -17.80 3.84 0.50
N VAL A 101 -16.90 2.90 0.20
CA VAL A 101 -15.97 2.30 1.15
C VAL A 101 -14.56 2.59 0.66
N TYR A 102 -13.72 3.12 1.55
CA TYR A 102 -12.33 3.46 1.26
C TYR A 102 -11.47 3.53 2.53
N PRO A 103 -10.15 3.34 2.43
CA PRO A 103 -9.25 3.46 3.57
C PRO A 103 -9.15 4.90 4.07
N VAL A 104 -9.12 5.09 5.38
CA VAL A 104 -8.94 6.39 6.06
C VAL A 104 -7.73 6.41 6.99
N GLU A 105 -7.21 5.26 7.39
CA GLU A 105 -5.99 5.14 8.19
C GLU A 105 -5.27 3.83 7.85
N VAL A 106 -3.94 3.87 7.81
CA VAL A 106 -3.09 2.68 7.85
C VAL A 106 -2.20 2.81 9.06
N GLU A 107 -2.18 1.80 9.92
CA GLU A 107 -1.32 1.69 11.08
C GLU A 107 -0.44 0.46 10.96
N VAL A 108 0.85 0.60 11.29
CA VAL A 108 1.74 -0.53 11.53
C VAL A 108 1.51 -1.02 12.95
N VAL A 109 1.06 -2.26 13.08
CA VAL A 109 0.71 -2.88 14.36
C VAL A 109 1.74 -3.91 14.79
N ARG A 110 1.67 -4.35 16.05
CA ARG A 110 2.51 -5.43 16.57
C ARG A 110 1.91 -6.78 16.17
N ASP A 111 2.75 -7.66 15.65
CA ASP A 111 2.47 -9.07 15.46
C ASP A 111 3.61 -9.96 16.03
N GLU A 112 3.75 -11.19 15.54
CA GLU A 112 4.82 -12.12 15.93
C GLU A 112 6.20 -11.75 15.35
N THR A 113 6.24 -11.03 14.23
CA THR A 113 7.45 -10.65 13.49
C THR A 113 7.44 -9.16 13.13
N PRO A 114 7.56 -8.24 14.12
CA PRO A 114 7.35 -6.82 13.88
C PRO A 114 8.14 -6.24 12.71
N LEU A 115 7.46 -5.45 11.87
CA LEU A 115 8.09 -4.72 10.78
C LEU A 115 9.27 -3.87 11.23
N GLN A 116 10.42 -4.09 10.58
CA GLN A 116 11.65 -3.36 10.82
C GLN A 116 12.05 -2.49 9.63
N LEU A 117 12.62 -1.33 9.93
CA LEU A 117 13.24 -0.43 8.96
C LEU A 117 14.75 -0.32 9.22
N VAL A 118 15.51 -0.10 8.16
CA VAL A 118 16.96 0.08 8.18
C VAL A 118 17.29 1.55 8.02
N GLY A 119 17.68 2.19 9.12
CA GLY A 119 18.08 3.59 9.17
C GLY A 119 19.53 3.88 8.85
N LEU A 120 19.91 5.15 9.06
CA LEU A 120 21.27 5.63 8.91
C LEU A 120 22.26 4.79 9.72
N HIS A 121 23.42 4.52 9.12
CA HIS A 121 24.47 3.67 9.69
C HIS A 121 24.02 2.23 10.02
N GLY A 122 22.97 1.72 9.37
CA GLY A 122 22.48 0.36 9.56
C GLY A 122 21.66 0.16 10.85
N ARG A 123 21.21 1.25 11.48
CA ARG A 123 20.34 1.17 12.67
C ARG A 123 19.03 0.47 12.33
N ILE A 124 18.64 -0.53 13.10
CA ILE A 124 17.32 -1.17 12.98
C ILE A 124 16.32 -0.48 13.91
N VAL A 125 15.12 -0.19 13.41
CA VAL A 125 14.00 0.34 14.18
C VAL A 125 12.73 -0.45 13.89
N GLU A 126 11.91 -0.69 14.91
CA GLU A 126 10.55 -1.23 14.73
C GLU A 126 9.60 -0.12 14.29
N ALA A 127 8.76 -0.39 13.30
CA ALA A 127 7.80 0.58 12.77
C ALA A 127 6.45 0.58 13.52
N ILE A 128 6.30 -0.25 14.57
CA ILE A 128 5.06 -0.36 15.35
C ILE A 128 4.59 1.03 15.82
N GLY A 129 3.32 1.31 15.58
CA GLY A 129 2.65 2.58 15.94
C GLY A 129 2.80 3.68 14.89
N PHE A 130 3.59 3.47 13.84
CA PHE A 130 3.60 4.36 12.68
C PHE A 130 2.22 4.34 12.05
N LYS A 131 1.67 5.52 11.78
CA LYS A 131 0.34 5.66 11.19
C LYS A 131 0.29 6.81 10.20
N VAL A 132 -0.56 6.64 9.19
CA VAL A 132 -0.95 7.72 8.29
C VAL A 132 -2.47 7.72 8.18
N ARG A 133 -3.05 8.91 8.22
CA ARG A 133 -4.45 9.13 7.91
C ARG A 133 -4.54 9.71 6.51
N THR A 134 -5.57 9.30 5.79
CA THR A 134 -5.91 9.91 4.52
C THR A 134 -7.14 10.77 4.73
N SER A 135 -7.07 12.00 4.25
CA SER A 135 -8.20 12.95 4.26
C SER A 135 -9.20 12.72 3.11
N GLY A 136 -8.97 11.72 2.26
CA GLY A 136 -9.80 11.44 1.08
C GLY A 136 -9.64 10.03 0.53
N THR A 137 -10.36 9.75 -0.54
CA THR A 137 -10.33 8.47 -1.27
C THR A 137 -9.56 8.61 -2.57
N PRO A 138 -8.84 7.57 -3.05
CA PRO A 138 -8.27 7.57 -4.39
C PRO A 138 -9.33 7.57 -5.49
N TYR A 139 -10.60 7.29 -5.17
CA TYR A 139 -11.72 7.28 -6.12
C TYR A 139 -12.44 8.63 -6.22
N THR A 140 -11.75 9.74 -5.98
CA THR A 140 -12.31 11.06 -6.28
C THR A 140 -12.50 11.27 -7.77
N ASP A 141 -13.40 12.18 -8.12
CA ASP A 141 -13.47 12.72 -9.49
C ASP A 141 -12.05 13.11 -9.95
N PRO A 142 -11.61 12.74 -11.16
CA PRO A 142 -10.27 13.07 -11.68
C PRO A 142 -9.92 14.56 -11.58
N ASP A 143 -10.92 15.44 -11.49
CA ASP A 143 -10.75 16.89 -11.35
C ASP A 143 -10.50 17.37 -9.90
N VAL A 144 -10.53 16.47 -8.91
CA VAL A 144 -10.22 16.80 -7.51
C VAL A 144 -8.72 16.58 -7.23
N PRO A 145 -8.01 17.58 -6.66
CA PRO A 145 -6.60 17.44 -6.31
C PRO A 145 -6.38 16.25 -5.35
N ARG A 146 -5.43 15.37 -5.67
CA ARG A 146 -5.08 14.22 -4.83
C ARG A 146 -4.56 14.68 -3.46
N SER A 147 -5.03 14.05 -2.40
CA SER A 147 -4.41 14.15 -1.07
C SER A 147 -3.08 13.39 -1.09
N SER A 148 -1.96 14.10 -1.23
CA SER A 148 -0.64 13.52 -1.04
C SER A 148 -0.25 13.61 0.44
N GLU A 149 -0.49 12.56 1.21
CA GLU A 149 -0.02 12.49 2.60
C GLU A 149 1.12 11.45 2.70
N VAL A 150 2.32 11.96 2.97
CA VAL A 150 3.53 11.18 3.24
C VAL A 150 3.56 10.88 4.74
N VAL A 151 3.90 9.64 5.13
CA VAL A 151 4.19 9.29 6.52
C VAL A 151 5.40 10.12 6.97
N ARG A 152 5.17 11.21 7.70
CA ARG A 152 6.21 12.04 8.30
C ARG A 152 6.30 11.69 9.77
N ASP A 153 7.49 11.24 10.18
CA ASP A 153 7.78 10.97 11.58
C ASP A 153 7.97 12.29 12.37
N LEU A 154 7.39 12.32 13.58
CA LEU A 154 7.56 13.36 14.59
C LEU A 154 8.73 12.98 15.51
N LEU A 155 9.94 12.92 14.97
CA LEU A 155 11.14 12.87 15.80
C LEU A 155 11.77 14.27 15.85
N GLY A 156 11.60 14.87 17.02
CA GLY A 156 11.99 16.23 17.37
C GLY A 156 13.39 16.59 16.94
N ARG A 157 13.48 17.75 16.28
CA ARG A 157 14.71 18.53 16.22
C ARG A 157 15.02 19.04 17.62
N SER A 158 16.14 18.58 18.18
CA SER A 158 16.95 19.33 19.14
C SER A 158 18.30 19.61 18.49
#